data_AF-A0A973HXS0-F1
#
_entry.id   AF-A0A973HXS0-F1
#
_cell.length_a   1.000
_cell.length_b   1.000
_cell.length_c   1.000
_cell.angle_alpha   90.00
_cell.angle_beta   90.00
_cell.angle_gamma   90.00
#
_symmetry.space_group_name_H-M   'P 1'
#
loop_
_entity.id
_entity.type
_entity.pdbx_description
1 polymer ?
#
loop_
_entity_poly.entity_id
_entity_poly.type
_entity_poly.pdbx_seq_one_letter_code
_entity_poly.pdbx_strand_id
1 'polypeptide(L)'
;GDSPEPSGISTVLEPIRNEVHNQLWEVQSYPLSHAANIRQLPLKTLLVQLEMLGVIKPMYAYFAEFKYKFLQDKESILALFEGERRDFLQAIFSTSQFKRVWGAPDFDALFKAYQSERGRVIIALEYLAEKQLIELESKKMTEVFRVNQDRLAEPGLAEKLYQYFVDKEVKEIKRIVSLVRFFELDTCLSVNLARYFDDQQAPQQCGHCSVCRGQVANLAYSEQPTWPSDEALQQALSGLRQQLSAKVDISLAIQCWFLAGISVPVFARNKVRQLPGFASCEKLRYSEIRGKVSSLNLL
;
A
#
# COMPACT_ATOMS: atom_id res chain seq x y z
N GLY A 1 -7.63 7.57 5.37
CA GLY A 1 -7.41 6.11 5.30
C GLY A 1 -5.96 5.73 5.08
N ASP A 2 -5.01 6.66 5.29
CA ASP A 2 -3.58 6.38 5.22
C ASP A 2 -2.94 6.23 6.60
N SER A 3 -3.69 6.52 7.66
CA SER A 3 -3.39 6.16 9.05
C SER A 3 -4.01 4.80 9.36
N PRO A 4 -3.22 3.73 9.55
CA PRO A 4 -3.72 2.41 9.95
C PRO A 4 -4.44 2.44 11.30
N GLU A 5 -5.46 1.60 11.46
CA GLU A 5 -6.04 1.35 12.78
C GLU A 5 -5.13 0.43 13.61
N PRO A 6 -5.19 0.50 14.96
CA PRO A 6 -4.38 -0.36 15.83
C PRO A 6 -4.56 -1.86 15.54
N SER A 7 -5.77 -2.28 15.19
CA SER A 7 -6.07 -3.66 14.78
C SER A 7 -5.28 -4.07 13.53
N GLY A 8 -5.22 -3.21 12.51
CA GLY A 8 -4.46 -3.46 11.30
C GLY A 8 -2.96 -3.57 11.57
N ILE A 9 -2.41 -2.74 12.44
CA ILE A 9 -0.99 -2.84 12.85
C ILE A 9 -0.74 -4.16 13.57
N SER A 10 -1.62 -4.57 14.49
CA SER A 10 -1.52 -5.87 15.16
C SER A 10 -1.56 -7.04 14.17
N THR A 11 -2.46 -6.99 13.18
CA THR A 11 -2.53 -7.99 12.09
C THR A 11 -1.26 -8.04 11.24
N VAL A 12 -0.50 -6.94 11.13
CA VAL A 12 0.83 -6.97 10.48
C VAL A 12 1.89 -7.61 11.38
N LEU A 13 1.84 -7.37 12.69
CA LEU A 13 2.82 -7.92 13.63
C LEU A 13 2.64 -9.42 13.89
N GLU A 14 1.43 -9.94 13.82
CA GLU A 14 1.12 -11.37 14.04
C GLU A 14 1.90 -12.33 13.12
N PRO A 15 1.88 -12.19 11.77
CA PRO A 15 2.65 -13.08 10.90
C PRO A 15 4.16 -12.93 11.12
N ILE A 16 4.65 -11.73 11.48
CA ILE A 16 6.06 -11.52 11.84
C ILE A 16 6.43 -12.33 13.10
N ARG A 17 5.48 -12.62 13.99
CA ARG A 17 5.72 -13.46 15.19
C ARG A 17 5.61 -14.95 14.88
N ASN A 18 4.65 -15.33 14.04
CA ASN A 18 4.23 -16.72 13.87
C ASN A 18 4.83 -17.42 12.66
N GLU A 19 5.23 -16.67 11.63
CA GLU A 19 5.69 -17.19 10.33
C GLU A 19 7.19 -16.94 10.10
N VAL A 20 7.96 -16.75 11.18
CA VAL A 20 9.42 -16.63 11.12
C VAL A 20 10.06 -18.01 11.09
N HIS A 21 10.83 -18.26 10.04
CA HIS A 21 11.62 -19.48 9.88
C HIS A 21 13.09 -19.10 9.73
N ASN A 22 13.97 -19.66 10.56
CA ASN A 22 15.41 -19.35 10.57
C ASN A 22 15.71 -17.84 10.67
N GLN A 23 14.95 -17.11 11.52
CA GLN A 23 15.01 -15.65 11.67
C GLN A 23 14.59 -14.84 10.43
N LEU A 24 14.07 -15.50 9.40
CA LEU A 24 13.57 -14.85 8.19
C LEU A 24 12.06 -14.88 8.17
N TRP A 25 11.47 -13.78 7.73
CA TRP A 25 10.04 -13.63 7.46
C TRP A 25 9.87 -13.27 5.98
N GLU A 26 9.07 -14.06 5.29
CA GLU A 26 8.74 -13.87 3.88
C GLU A 26 7.34 -13.26 3.78
N VAL A 27 7.19 -12.20 2.99
CA VAL A 27 5.91 -11.49 2.91
C VAL A 27 5.59 -11.05 1.49
N GLN A 28 4.32 -11.19 1.13
CA GLN A 28 3.75 -10.56 -0.06
C GLN A 28 2.91 -9.36 0.37
N SER A 29 3.32 -8.17 -0.08
CA SER A 29 2.69 -6.90 0.31
C SER A 29 1.17 -6.86 0.06
N TYR A 30 0.68 -7.36 -1.08
CA TYR A 30 -0.75 -7.30 -1.42
C TYR A 30 -1.64 -8.15 -0.50
N PRO A 31 -1.39 -9.46 -0.29
CA PRO A 31 -2.13 -10.24 0.70
C PRO A 31 -2.13 -9.63 2.10
N LEU A 32 -0.97 -9.15 2.57
CA LEU A 32 -0.83 -8.53 3.89
C LEU A 32 -1.65 -7.25 4.01
N SER A 33 -1.57 -6.36 3.02
CA SER A 33 -2.36 -5.12 2.93
C SER A 33 -3.87 -5.40 3.05
N HIS A 34 -4.31 -6.44 2.37
CA HIS A 34 -5.71 -6.88 2.38
C HIS A 34 -6.12 -7.55 3.69
N ALA A 35 -5.24 -8.32 4.34
CA ALA A 35 -5.50 -8.93 5.64
C ALA A 35 -5.61 -7.88 6.75
N ALA A 36 -4.64 -6.95 6.80
CA ALA A 36 -4.56 -5.89 7.80
C ALA A 36 -5.50 -4.70 7.54
N ASN A 37 -6.21 -4.66 6.40
CA ASN A 37 -6.97 -3.50 5.94
C ASN A 37 -6.14 -2.20 5.86
N ILE A 38 -4.87 -2.30 5.50
CA ILE A 38 -3.95 -1.17 5.34
C ILE A 38 -3.66 -1.00 3.86
N ARG A 39 -3.79 0.21 3.30
CA ARG A 39 -3.43 0.47 1.89
C ARG A 39 -1.93 0.22 1.64
N GLN A 40 -1.57 -0.10 0.40
CA GLN A 40 -0.20 -0.48 0.04
C GLN A 40 0.88 0.54 0.42
N LEU A 41 0.63 1.84 0.20
CA LEU A 41 1.59 2.89 0.56
C LEU A 41 1.79 3.01 2.08
N PRO A 42 0.73 3.15 2.90
CA PRO A 42 0.84 3.07 4.35
C PRO A 42 1.48 1.78 4.87
N LEU A 43 1.22 0.62 4.24
CA LEU A 43 1.85 -0.65 4.63
C LEU A 43 3.37 -0.58 4.42
N LYS A 44 3.84 -0.07 3.26
CA LYS A 44 5.27 0.15 3.03
C LYS A 44 5.88 1.09 4.06
N THR A 45 5.20 2.19 4.37
CA THR A 45 5.64 3.12 5.43
C THR A 45 5.75 2.40 6.77
N LEU A 46 4.79 1.54 7.13
CA LEU A 46 4.80 0.76 8.36
C LEU A 46 5.99 -0.22 8.40
N LEU A 47 6.29 -0.91 7.30
CA LEU A 47 7.45 -1.80 7.19
C LEU A 47 8.77 -1.03 7.34
N VAL A 48 8.89 0.16 6.74
CA VAL A 48 10.05 1.05 6.94
C VAL A 48 10.15 1.50 8.39
N GLN A 49 9.04 1.81 9.08
CA GLN A 49 9.12 2.15 10.50
C GLN A 49 9.58 0.98 11.36
N LEU A 50 9.16 -0.25 11.05
CA LEU A 50 9.67 -1.45 11.70
C LEU A 50 11.18 -1.62 11.47
N GLU A 51 11.68 -1.29 10.28
CA GLU A 51 13.12 -1.27 9.99
C GLU A 51 13.87 -0.20 10.79
N MET A 52 13.35 1.02 10.83
CA MET A 52 13.94 2.12 11.60
C MET A 52 14.00 1.83 13.10
N LEU A 53 13.03 1.05 13.62
CA LEU A 53 13.03 0.55 15.00
C LEU A 53 13.90 -0.69 15.21
N GLY A 54 14.53 -1.21 14.15
CA GLY A 54 15.40 -2.38 14.18
C GLY A 54 14.66 -3.72 14.39
N VAL A 55 13.33 -3.74 14.18
CA VAL A 55 12.50 -4.95 14.31
C VAL A 55 12.71 -5.87 13.12
N ILE A 56 12.79 -5.30 11.93
CA ILE A 56 13.04 -6.04 10.68
C ILE A 56 14.23 -5.44 9.94
N LYS A 57 14.89 -6.23 9.10
CA LYS A 57 15.92 -5.77 8.18
C LYS A 57 15.69 -6.38 6.79
N PRO A 58 15.58 -5.57 5.72
CA PRO A 58 15.41 -6.10 4.37
C PRO A 58 16.63 -6.92 3.97
N MET A 59 16.40 -8.10 3.39
CA MET A 59 17.46 -9.00 2.95
C MET A 59 17.52 -9.08 1.43
N TYR A 60 16.46 -9.57 0.82
CA TYR A 60 16.31 -9.70 -0.64
C TYR A 60 14.83 -9.84 -0.98
N ALA A 61 14.51 -9.81 -2.26
CA ALA A 61 13.17 -10.08 -2.75
C ALA A 61 13.24 -10.98 -4.00
N TYR A 62 12.21 -11.80 -4.19
CA TYR A 62 12.13 -12.74 -5.30
C TYR A 62 10.67 -12.93 -5.73
N PHE A 63 10.46 -13.45 -6.94
CA PHE A 63 9.14 -13.83 -7.42
C PHE A 63 8.84 -15.29 -7.02
N ALA A 64 7.72 -15.49 -6.32
CA ALA A 64 7.31 -16.83 -5.90
C ALA A 64 6.76 -17.66 -7.08
N GLU A 65 6.19 -17.01 -8.09
CA GLU A 65 5.62 -17.67 -9.26
C GLU A 65 6.31 -17.23 -10.55
N PHE A 66 6.62 -18.20 -11.40
CA PHE A 66 7.10 -17.99 -12.76
C PHE A 66 6.15 -18.68 -13.72
N LYS A 67 5.92 -18.06 -14.87
CA LYS A 67 5.23 -18.67 -16.00
C LYS A 67 5.94 -18.26 -17.28
N TYR A 68 5.93 -19.11 -18.28
CA TYR A 68 6.44 -18.75 -19.60
C TYR A 68 5.53 -19.27 -20.70
N LYS A 69 5.56 -18.61 -21.85
CA LYS A 69 4.96 -19.11 -23.08
C LYS A 69 6.02 -19.19 -24.16
N PHE A 70 5.92 -20.20 -25.00
CA PHE A 70 6.82 -20.36 -26.13
C PHE A 70 6.49 -19.33 -27.22
N LEU A 71 7.52 -18.69 -27.78
CA LEU A 71 7.40 -17.81 -28.96
C LEU A 71 7.81 -18.54 -30.25
N GLN A 72 8.58 -19.62 -30.11
CA GLN A 72 8.96 -20.55 -31.17
C GLN A 72 8.60 -21.97 -30.72
N ASP A 73 8.53 -22.92 -31.63
CA ASP A 73 8.25 -24.31 -31.25
C ASP A 73 9.33 -24.89 -30.33
N LYS A 74 8.92 -25.79 -29.44
CA LYS A 74 9.76 -26.35 -28.37
C LYS A 74 10.99 -27.04 -28.95
N GLU A 75 10.80 -27.79 -30.03
CA GLU A 75 11.83 -28.58 -30.68
C GLU A 75 12.90 -27.68 -31.32
N SER A 76 12.50 -26.60 -31.99
CA SER A 76 13.42 -25.59 -32.53
C SER A 76 14.24 -24.92 -31.43
N ILE A 77 13.62 -24.60 -30.29
CA ILE A 77 14.35 -24.02 -29.15
C ILE A 77 15.39 -25.02 -28.64
N LEU A 78 15.04 -26.29 -28.45
CA LEU A 78 15.98 -27.32 -27.98
C LEU A 78 17.11 -27.58 -28.98
N ALA A 79 16.86 -27.43 -30.29
CA ALA A 79 17.88 -27.61 -31.33
C ALA A 79 18.97 -26.53 -31.32
N LEU A 80 18.74 -25.37 -30.67
CA LEU A 80 19.74 -24.31 -30.51
C LEU A 80 20.79 -24.62 -29.43
N PHE A 81 20.62 -25.70 -28.67
CA PHE A 81 21.50 -26.07 -27.56
C PHE A 81 22.03 -27.50 -27.75
N GLU A 82 23.21 -27.75 -27.18
CA GLU A 82 23.90 -29.04 -27.25
C GLU A 82 24.30 -29.53 -25.85
N GLY A 83 24.41 -30.86 -25.73
CA GLY A 83 24.82 -31.56 -24.51
C GLY A 83 23.96 -31.21 -23.29
N GLU A 84 24.62 -30.95 -22.18
CA GLU A 84 24.00 -30.76 -20.86
C GLU A 84 22.95 -29.64 -20.82
N ARG A 85 23.16 -28.56 -21.60
CA ARG A 85 22.20 -27.45 -21.68
C ARG A 85 20.89 -27.85 -22.34
N ARG A 86 20.96 -28.65 -23.41
CA ARG A 86 19.78 -29.15 -24.10
C ARG A 86 18.98 -30.08 -23.20
N ASP A 87 19.65 -31.02 -22.56
CA ASP A 87 19.01 -31.99 -21.66
C ASP A 87 18.35 -31.27 -20.48
N PHE A 88 19.01 -30.25 -19.92
CA PHE A 88 18.46 -29.43 -18.85
C PHE A 88 17.22 -28.63 -19.28
N LEU A 89 17.24 -27.97 -20.45
CA LEU A 89 16.07 -27.27 -20.98
C LEU A 89 14.92 -28.23 -21.28
N GLN A 90 15.22 -29.41 -21.83
CA GLN A 90 14.23 -30.44 -22.08
C GLN A 90 13.56 -30.88 -20.78
N ALA A 91 14.34 -31.07 -19.71
CA ALA A 91 13.84 -31.39 -18.38
C ALA A 91 12.90 -30.29 -17.82
N ILE A 92 13.29 -29.02 -17.94
CA ILE A 92 12.45 -27.89 -17.54
C ILE A 92 11.12 -27.93 -18.29
N PHE A 93 11.17 -28.07 -19.62
CA PHE A 93 9.98 -28.06 -20.45
C PHE A 93 9.07 -29.27 -20.21
N SER A 94 9.62 -30.45 -19.93
CA SER A 94 8.84 -31.66 -19.70
C SER A 94 8.17 -31.70 -18.32
N THR A 95 8.79 -31.07 -17.33
CA THR A 95 8.26 -30.99 -15.96
C THR A 95 7.32 -29.80 -15.77
N SER A 96 7.37 -28.81 -16.69
CA SER A 96 6.49 -27.65 -16.64
C SER A 96 5.03 -28.01 -16.89
N GLN A 97 4.13 -27.43 -16.10
CA GLN A 97 2.69 -27.63 -16.23
C GLN A 97 2.07 -26.53 -17.10
N PHE A 98 1.58 -26.90 -18.29
CA PHE A 98 0.96 -25.95 -19.22
C PHE A 98 -0.55 -25.85 -19.04
N LYS A 99 -1.04 -24.61 -18.96
CA LYS A 99 -2.47 -24.26 -19.04
C LYS A 99 -2.67 -23.33 -20.24
N ARG A 100 -3.25 -23.86 -21.31
CA ARG A 100 -3.35 -23.20 -22.63
C ARG A 100 -1.95 -22.87 -23.16
N VAL A 101 -1.59 -21.59 -23.26
CA VAL A 101 -0.31 -21.13 -23.82
C VAL A 101 0.78 -20.91 -22.77
N TRP A 102 0.42 -20.82 -21.49
CA TRP A 102 1.37 -20.52 -20.40
C TRP A 102 1.73 -21.80 -19.62
N GLY A 103 3.01 -22.07 -19.49
CA GLY A 103 3.61 -23.12 -18.66
C GLY A 103 4.15 -22.56 -17.34
N ALA A 104 3.93 -23.27 -16.24
CA ALA A 104 4.58 -22.99 -14.97
C ALA A 104 5.70 -24.03 -14.74
N PRO A 105 6.96 -23.63 -14.54
CA PRO A 105 8.02 -24.56 -14.21
C PRO A 105 7.77 -25.20 -12.84
N ASP A 106 7.93 -26.52 -12.78
CA ASP A 106 7.81 -27.29 -11.54
C ASP A 106 9.20 -27.44 -10.90
N PHE A 107 9.54 -26.47 -10.04
CA PHE A 107 10.85 -26.43 -9.38
C PHE A 107 11.07 -27.64 -8.46
N ASP A 108 10.02 -28.18 -7.84
CA ASP A 108 10.13 -29.33 -6.95
C ASP A 108 10.40 -30.62 -7.73
N ALA A 109 9.72 -30.81 -8.87
CA ALA A 109 9.98 -31.94 -9.76
C ALA A 109 11.40 -31.88 -10.33
N LEU A 110 11.87 -30.69 -10.73
CA LEU A 110 13.22 -30.48 -11.22
C LEU A 110 14.28 -30.74 -10.15
N PHE A 111 14.05 -30.29 -8.91
CA PHE A 111 14.95 -30.57 -7.81
C PHE A 111 15.02 -32.07 -7.49
N LYS A 112 13.87 -32.77 -7.46
CA LYS A 112 13.84 -34.22 -7.19
C LYS A 112 14.51 -35.06 -8.27
N ALA A 113 14.29 -34.72 -9.54
CA ALA A 113 14.78 -35.52 -10.67
C ALA A 113 16.21 -35.18 -11.09
N TYR A 114 16.62 -33.91 -10.96
CA TYR A 114 17.89 -33.40 -11.51
C TYR A 114 18.76 -32.68 -10.47
N GLN A 115 18.34 -32.63 -9.19
CA GLN A 115 19.01 -31.86 -8.12
C GLN A 115 19.27 -30.39 -8.51
N SER A 116 18.46 -29.85 -9.41
CA SER A 116 18.66 -28.49 -9.90
C SER A 116 18.08 -27.49 -8.92
N GLU A 117 18.90 -26.56 -8.46
CA GLU A 117 18.46 -25.44 -7.64
C GLU A 117 17.54 -24.50 -8.43
N ARG A 118 16.58 -23.89 -7.72
CA ARG A 118 15.61 -22.94 -8.28
C ARG A 118 16.28 -21.81 -9.08
N GLY A 119 17.39 -21.28 -8.56
CA GLY A 119 18.14 -20.20 -9.22
C GLY A 119 18.64 -20.58 -10.62
N ARG A 120 19.09 -21.82 -10.80
CA ARG A 120 19.58 -22.32 -12.10
C ARG A 120 18.47 -22.36 -13.16
N VAL A 121 17.27 -22.79 -12.76
CA VAL A 121 16.09 -22.84 -13.64
C VAL A 121 15.67 -21.42 -14.05
N ILE A 122 15.69 -20.48 -13.10
CA ILE A 122 15.35 -19.07 -13.36
C ILE A 122 16.33 -18.47 -14.38
N ILE A 123 17.64 -18.62 -14.17
CA ILE A 123 18.67 -18.12 -15.09
C ILE A 123 18.48 -18.69 -16.50
N ALA A 124 18.16 -19.98 -16.63
CA ALA A 124 17.90 -20.59 -17.93
C ALA A 124 16.67 -20.00 -18.63
N LEU A 125 15.57 -19.78 -17.90
CA LEU A 125 14.36 -19.17 -18.45
C LEU A 125 14.57 -17.69 -18.82
N GLU A 126 15.29 -16.94 -17.99
CA GLU A 126 15.67 -15.54 -18.28
C GLU A 126 16.52 -15.45 -19.54
N TYR A 127 17.49 -16.35 -19.71
CA TYR A 127 18.30 -16.43 -20.93
C TYR A 127 17.45 -16.70 -22.18
N LEU A 128 16.50 -17.63 -22.11
CA LEU A 128 15.60 -17.90 -23.23
C LEU A 128 14.70 -16.70 -23.56
N ALA A 129 14.26 -15.97 -22.53
CA ALA A 129 13.47 -14.76 -22.71
C ALA A 129 14.28 -13.61 -23.34
N GLU A 130 15.53 -13.43 -22.92
CA GLU A 130 16.46 -12.47 -23.51
C GLU A 130 16.70 -12.76 -25.00
N LYS A 131 16.77 -14.05 -25.36
CA LYS A 131 16.88 -14.50 -26.77
C LYS A 131 15.55 -14.47 -27.53
N GLN A 132 14.46 -13.97 -26.93
CA GLN A 132 13.12 -13.92 -27.52
C GLN A 132 12.60 -15.29 -27.99
N LEU A 133 13.05 -16.37 -27.33
CA LEU A 133 12.60 -17.74 -27.60
C LEU A 133 11.32 -18.06 -26.81
N ILE A 134 11.19 -17.44 -25.64
CA ILE A 134 10.01 -17.50 -24.79
C ILE A 134 9.63 -16.10 -24.30
N GLU A 135 8.39 -15.93 -23.87
CA GLU A 135 7.98 -14.80 -23.04
C GLU A 135 7.85 -15.27 -21.60
N LEU A 136 8.54 -14.60 -20.68
CA LEU A 136 8.60 -14.96 -19.25
C LEU A 136 7.78 -13.94 -18.44
N GLU A 137 6.90 -14.45 -17.58
CA GLU A 137 6.08 -13.68 -16.64
C GLU A 137 6.43 -14.10 -15.21
N SER A 138 6.85 -13.15 -14.39
CA SER A 138 7.09 -13.36 -12.96
C SER A 138 5.98 -12.70 -12.13
N LYS A 139 5.45 -13.44 -11.16
CA LYS A 139 4.32 -13.03 -10.30
C LYS A 139 4.63 -13.25 -8.83
N LYS A 140 3.83 -12.58 -7.99
CA LYS A 140 3.90 -12.67 -6.53
C LYS A 140 5.29 -12.33 -5.98
N MET A 141 5.65 -11.05 -6.13
CA MET A 141 6.83 -10.49 -5.47
C MET A 141 6.75 -10.75 -3.97
N THR A 142 7.76 -11.43 -3.45
CA THR A 142 7.91 -11.82 -2.05
C THR A 142 9.17 -11.15 -1.51
N GLU A 143 9.02 -10.40 -0.44
CA GLU A 143 10.08 -9.68 0.24
C GLU A 143 10.52 -10.50 1.45
N VAL A 144 11.83 -10.61 1.68
CA VAL A 144 12.39 -11.36 2.80
C VAL A 144 13.06 -10.40 3.76
N PHE A 145 12.63 -10.48 5.02
CA PHE A 145 13.17 -9.68 6.10
C PHE A 145 13.81 -10.58 7.15
N ARG A 146 14.96 -10.17 7.69
CA ARG A 146 15.48 -10.73 8.94
C ARG A 146 14.76 -10.08 10.10
N VAL A 147 14.28 -10.87 11.05
CA VAL A 147 13.50 -10.40 12.20
C VAL A 147 14.35 -10.43 13.46
N ASN A 148 14.32 -9.33 14.21
CA ASN A 148 14.87 -9.24 15.56
C ASN A 148 13.76 -9.53 16.57
N GLN A 149 13.77 -10.73 17.18
CA GLN A 149 12.72 -11.15 18.09
C GLN A 149 12.66 -10.33 19.38
N ASP A 150 13.80 -9.87 19.90
CA ASP A 150 13.85 -9.06 21.12
C ASP A 150 13.16 -7.72 20.90
N ARG A 151 13.43 -7.07 19.75
CA ARG A 151 12.79 -5.81 19.36
C ARG A 151 11.30 -6.00 19.06
N LEU A 152 10.92 -7.12 18.43
CA LEU A 152 9.53 -7.45 18.14
C LEU A 152 8.70 -7.69 19.42
N ALA A 153 9.34 -8.21 20.47
CA ALA A 153 8.74 -8.47 21.77
C ALA A 153 8.68 -7.22 22.68
N GLU A 154 9.25 -6.09 22.27
CA GLU A 154 9.19 -4.84 23.06
C GLU A 154 7.73 -4.45 23.35
N PRO A 155 7.38 -4.24 24.63
CA PRO A 155 6.06 -3.74 24.99
C PRO A 155 5.76 -2.41 24.31
N GLY A 156 4.53 -2.26 23.82
CA GLY A 156 4.06 -1.02 23.20
C GLY A 156 4.57 -0.77 21.77
N LEU A 157 5.22 -1.74 21.10
CA LEU A 157 5.63 -1.58 19.70
C LEU A 157 4.46 -1.17 18.78
N ALA A 158 3.31 -1.85 18.90
CA ALA A 158 2.12 -1.51 18.11
C ALA A 158 1.64 -0.07 18.36
N GLU A 159 1.67 0.38 19.61
CA GLU A 159 1.30 1.73 20.00
C GLU A 159 2.28 2.77 19.45
N LYS A 160 3.59 2.53 19.53
CA LYS A 160 4.62 3.39 18.94
C LYS A 160 4.39 3.56 17.43
N LEU A 161 4.10 2.47 16.73
CA LEU A 161 3.80 2.49 15.29
C LEU A 161 2.51 3.26 15.00
N TYR A 162 1.46 3.05 15.79
CA TYR A 162 0.20 3.78 15.66
C TYR A 162 0.39 5.29 15.84
N GLN A 163 1.05 5.68 16.93
CA GLN A 163 1.32 7.09 17.24
C GLN A 163 2.15 7.78 16.16
N TYR A 164 3.10 7.08 15.52
CA TYR A 164 3.82 7.62 14.38
C TYR A 164 2.88 8.08 13.25
N PHE A 165 1.89 7.27 12.88
CA PHE A 165 0.93 7.64 11.83
C PHE A 165 0.02 8.78 12.26
N VAL A 166 -0.47 8.76 13.51
CA VAL A 166 -1.29 9.84 14.07
C VAL A 166 -0.52 11.16 14.08
N ASP A 167 0.73 11.16 14.54
CA ASP A 167 1.57 12.35 14.56
C ASP A 167 1.84 12.89 13.16
N LYS A 168 2.08 12.01 12.18
CA LYS A 168 2.26 12.40 10.78
C LYS A 168 0.98 13.00 10.19
N GLU A 169 -0.18 12.41 10.45
CA GLU A 169 -1.48 12.94 10.03
C GLU A 169 -1.72 14.34 10.60
N VAL A 170 -1.50 14.53 11.91
CA VAL A 170 -1.66 15.83 12.58
C VAL A 170 -0.68 16.87 12.02
N LYS A 171 0.58 16.51 11.81
CA LYS A 171 1.59 17.41 11.22
C LYS A 171 1.21 17.82 9.80
N GLU A 172 0.71 16.89 9.00
CA GLU A 172 0.33 17.17 7.61
C GLU A 172 -0.92 18.05 7.52
N ILE A 173 -1.93 17.83 8.37
CA ILE A 173 -3.09 18.72 8.49
C ILE A 173 -2.62 20.13 8.87
N LYS A 174 -1.75 20.27 9.90
CA LYS A 174 -1.20 21.57 10.29
C LYS A 174 -0.42 22.24 9.16
N ARG A 175 0.33 21.47 8.37
CA ARG A 175 1.07 21.96 7.20
C ARG A 175 0.13 22.52 6.14
N ILE A 176 -0.95 21.81 5.80
CA ILE A 176 -1.97 22.28 4.84
C ILE A 176 -2.65 23.55 5.35
N VAL A 177 -3.06 23.60 6.62
CA VAL A 177 -3.64 24.80 7.24
C VAL A 177 -2.67 25.99 7.17
N SER A 178 -1.39 25.74 7.46
CA SER A 178 -0.34 26.77 7.38
C SER A 178 -0.14 27.28 5.95
N LEU A 179 -0.20 26.38 4.96
CA LEU A 179 -0.08 26.71 3.54
C LEU A 179 -1.26 27.56 3.06
N VAL A 180 -2.49 27.23 3.45
CA VAL A 180 -3.68 28.04 3.13
C VAL A 180 -3.55 29.42 3.76
N ARG A 181 -3.23 29.49 5.06
CA ARG A 181 -3.02 30.76 5.77
C ARG A 181 -1.92 31.61 5.13
N PHE A 182 -0.86 30.98 4.62
CA PHE A 182 0.23 31.68 3.95
C PHE A 182 -0.26 32.51 2.76
N PHE A 183 -1.21 31.99 1.95
CA PHE A 183 -1.75 32.74 0.81
C PHE A 183 -2.62 33.94 1.20
N GLU A 184 -3.13 33.97 2.44
CA GLU A 184 -4.00 35.02 2.97
C GLU A 184 -3.27 36.02 3.87
N LEU A 185 -1.92 35.96 3.93
CA LEU A 185 -1.14 36.91 4.70
C LEU A 185 -1.28 38.34 4.14
N ASP A 186 -1.25 39.31 5.05
CA ASP A 186 -1.19 40.75 4.79
C ASP A 186 0.25 41.29 4.69
N THR A 187 1.24 40.41 4.80
CA THR A 187 2.68 40.70 4.66
C THR A 187 3.27 40.04 3.43
N CYS A 188 4.40 40.54 2.93
CA CYS A 188 5.01 40.06 1.69
C CYS A 188 5.18 38.53 1.68
N LEU A 189 4.61 37.87 0.68
CA LEU A 189 4.64 36.40 0.59
C LEU A 189 6.07 35.86 0.40
N SER A 190 6.90 36.57 -0.37
CA SER A 190 8.27 36.12 -0.67
C SER A 190 9.16 36.08 0.57
N VAL A 191 9.10 37.08 1.47
CA VAL A 191 9.91 37.07 2.70
C VAL A 191 9.42 35.98 3.68
N ASN A 192 8.11 35.76 3.77
CA ASN A 192 7.56 34.69 4.61
C ASN A 192 7.94 33.31 4.09
N LEU A 193 7.97 33.12 2.77
CA LEU A 193 8.42 31.88 2.15
C LEU A 193 9.93 31.66 2.34
N ALA A 194 10.74 32.71 2.19
CA ALA A 194 12.18 32.66 2.46
C ALA A 194 12.45 32.24 3.91
N ARG A 195 11.78 32.87 4.89
CA ARG A 195 11.87 32.50 6.31
C ARG A 195 11.46 31.05 6.58
N TYR A 196 10.46 30.53 5.86
CA TYR A 196 10.07 29.12 5.97
C TYR A 196 11.19 28.16 5.54
N PHE A 197 12.01 28.56 4.56
CA PHE A 197 13.21 27.83 4.13
C PHE A 197 14.50 28.31 4.83
N ASP A 198 14.35 28.98 5.97
CA ASP A 198 15.44 29.48 6.82
C ASP A 198 16.35 30.54 6.17
N ASP A 199 15.82 31.26 5.17
CA ASP A 199 16.47 32.44 4.57
C ASP A 199 15.97 33.73 5.23
N GLN A 200 16.84 34.35 6.03
CA GLN A 200 16.60 35.60 6.73
C GLN A 200 17.03 36.84 5.94
N GLN A 201 17.65 36.69 4.77
CA GLN A 201 18.22 37.78 3.98
C GLN A 201 17.26 38.32 2.91
N ALA A 202 16.10 37.70 2.74
CA ALA A 202 15.12 38.15 1.77
C ALA A 202 14.61 39.59 2.05
N PRO A 203 14.40 40.40 1.01
CA PRO A 203 13.90 41.76 1.17
C PRO A 203 12.52 41.78 1.81
N GLN A 204 12.28 42.74 2.72
CA GLN A 204 11.00 42.89 3.43
C GLN A 204 9.80 43.05 2.48
N GLN A 205 10.03 43.64 1.30
CA GLN A 205 9.05 43.77 0.23
C GLN A 205 9.70 43.35 -1.09
N CYS A 206 9.15 42.31 -1.73
CA CYS A 206 9.67 41.84 -3.02
C CYS A 206 9.18 42.66 -4.22
N GLY A 207 8.15 43.50 -4.05
CA GLY A 207 7.59 44.34 -5.12
C GLY A 207 6.74 43.60 -6.17
N HIS A 208 6.70 42.26 -6.17
CA HIS A 208 6.02 41.49 -7.20
C HIS A 208 4.96 40.49 -6.71
N CYS A 209 4.87 40.22 -5.39
CA CYS A 209 3.81 39.37 -4.85
C CYS A 209 2.47 40.13 -4.76
N SER A 210 1.38 39.39 -4.62
CA SER A 210 0.01 39.94 -4.53
C SER A 210 -0.12 41.00 -3.43
N VAL A 211 0.42 40.74 -2.25
CA VAL A 211 0.44 41.68 -1.12
C VAL A 211 1.23 42.95 -1.44
N CYS A 212 2.43 42.83 -2.01
CA CYS A 212 3.23 43.99 -2.42
C CYS A 212 2.57 44.83 -3.52
N ARG A 213 1.65 44.25 -4.29
CA ARG A 213 0.82 44.93 -5.28
C ARG A 213 -0.48 45.49 -4.70
N GLY A 214 -0.72 45.35 -3.39
CA GLY A 214 -1.94 45.78 -2.73
C GLY A 214 -3.16 44.88 -2.98
N GLN A 215 -2.95 43.66 -3.48
CA GLN A 215 -3.99 42.70 -3.85
C GLN A 215 -3.97 41.49 -2.89
N VAL A 216 -4.28 41.70 -1.61
CA VAL A 216 -4.34 40.60 -0.63
C VAL A 216 -5.44 39.60 -1.04
N ALA A 217 -5.08 38.32 -1.09
CA ALA A 217 -6.02 37.25 -1.43
C ALA A 217 -6.82 36.81 -0.20
N ASN A 218 -8.12 36.56 -0.40
CA ASN A 218 -8.98 35.90 0.58
C ASN A 218 -9.62 34.69 -0.10
N LEU A 219 -9.42 33.51 0.47
CA LEU A 219 -9.88 32.25 -0.10
C LEU A 219 -11.28 31.94 0.44
N ALA A 220 -12.28 32.13 -0.41
CA ALA A 220 -13.65 31.73 -0.12
C ALA A 220 -13.96 30.34 -0.67
N TYR A 221 -14.95 29.68 -0.08
CA TYR A 221 -15.52 28.46 -0.64
C TYR A 221 -16.18 28.75 -1.99
N SER A 222 -15.78 28.00 -3.03
CA SER A 222 -16.41 28.08 -4.34
C SER A 222 -17.81 27.46 -4.36
N GLU A 223 -18.03 26.41 -3.57
CA GLU A 223 -19.33 25.75 -3.36
C GLU A 223 -19.52 25.43 -1.87
N GLN A 224 -20.72 25.68 -1.35
CA GLN A 224 -21.11 25.25 -0.01
C GLN A 224 -21.56 23.78 -0.06
N PRO A 225 -20.85 22.85 0.60
CA PRO A 225 -21.25 21.45 0.58
C PRO A 225 -22.54 21.26 1.38
N THR A 226 -23.47 20.49 0.83
CA THR A 226 -24.73 20.13 1.49
C THR A 226 -24.59 18.82 2.25
N TRP A 227 -25.20 18.76 3.43
CA TRP A 227 -25.29 17.53 4.21
C TRP A 227 -26.46 16.67 3.71
N PRO A 228 -26.27 15.34 3.58
CA PRO A 228 -27.40 14.41 3.54
C PRO A 228 -28.20 14.46 4.85
N SER A 229 -29.48 14.07 4.82
CA SER A 229 -30.30 14.00 6.04
C SER A 229 -29.80 12.92 7.00
N ASP A 230 -30.13 13.05 8.28
CA ASP A 230 -29.71 12.10 9.31
C ASP A 230 -30.26 10.70 9.03
N GLU A 231 -31.49 10.61 8.53
CA GLU A 231 -32.12 9.34 8.13
C GLU A 231 -31.37 8.70 6.96
N ALA A 232 -30.96 9.49 5.96
CA ALA A 232 -30.18 9.00 4.82
C ALA A 232 -28.81 8.49 5.27
N LEU A 233 -28.14 9.18 6.19
CA LEU A 233 -26.87 8.75 6.78
C LEU A 233 -27.04 7.44 7.58
N GLN A 234 -28.06 7.36 8.44
CA GLN A 234 -28.34 6.15 9.21
C GLN A 234 -28.66 4.95 8.32
N GLN A 235 -29.46 5.16 7.26
CA GLN A 235 -29.77 4.11 6.28
C GLN A 235 -28.50 3.61 5.56
N ALA A 236 -27.64 4.54 5.13
CA ALA A 236 -26.37 4.21 4.49
C ALA A 236 -25.44 3.42 5.43
N LEU A 237 -25.30 3.86 6.69
CA LEU A 237 -24.49 3.18 7.70
C LEU A 237 -25.06 1.80 8.07
N SER A 238 -26.38 1.65 8.13
CA SER A 238 -27.05 0.36 8.32
C SER A 238 -26.74 -0.61 7.18
N GLY A 239 -26.83 -0.14 5.92
CA GLY A 239 -26.46 -0.92 4.74
C GLY A 239 -24.99 -1.38 4.77
N LEU A 240 -24.08 -0.49 5.19
CA LEU A 240 -22.68 -0.84 5.42
C LEU A 240 -22.53 -1.95 6.49
N ARG A 241 -23.24 -1.80 7.61
CA ARG A 241 -23.22 -2.79 8.70
C ARG A 241 -23.70 -4.15 8.25
N GLN A 242 -24.79 -4.19 7.49
CA GLN A 242 -25.32 -5.43 6.93
C GLN A 242 -24.31 -6.10 5.98
N GLN A 243 -23.68 -5.33 5.08
CA GLN A 243 -22.73 -5.88 4.09
C GLN A 243 -21.47 -6.48 4.74
N LEU A 244 -20.99 -5.86 5.82
CA LEU A 244 -19.78 -6.25 6.55
C LEU A 244 -20.03 -7.13 7.78
N SER A 245 -21.30 -7.40 8.10
CA SER A 245 -21.70 -8.23 9.24
C SER A 245 -20.96 -9.57 9.26
N ALA A 246 -20.46 -9.95 10.43
CA ALA A 246 -19.66 -11.16 10.69
C ALA A 246 -18.33 -11.28 9.89
N LYS A 247 -17.93 -10.27 9.11
CA LYS A 247 -16.68 -10.30 8.33
C LYS A 247 -15.59 -9.42 8.92
N VAL A 248 -15.96 -8.23 9.39
CA VAL A 248 -15.04 -7.22 9.92
C VAL A 248 -15.75 -6.41 11.00
N ASP A 249 -15.03 -6.07 12.06
CA ASP A 249 -15.53 -5.14 13.08
C ASP A 249 -15.61 -3.72 12.52
N ILE A 250 -16.73 -3.05 12.74
CA ILE A 250 -17.06 -1.80 12.05
C ILE A 250 -16.73 -0.63 12.96
N SER A 251 -15.49 -0.17 12.84
CA SER A 251 -15.02 0.99 13.58
C SER A 251 -15.68 2.30 13.13
N LEU A 252 -15.52 3.35 13.94
CA LEU A 252 -15.88 4.71 13.56
C LEU A 252 -15.13 5.14 12.29
N ALA A 253 -13.86 4.77 12.15
CA ALA A 253 -13.04 5.14 11.00
C ALA A 253 -13.58 4.52 9.70
N ILE A 254 -13.98 3.25 9.72
CA ILE A 254 -14.60 2.56 8.58
C ILE A 254 -15.89 3.26 8.14
N GLN A 255 -16.75 3.64 9.08
CA GLN A 255 -18.00 4.37 8.78
C GLN A 255 -17.69 5.75 8.16
N CYS A 256 -16.71 6.47 8.70
CA CYS A 256 -16.29 7.76 8.14
C CYS A 256 -15.68 7.61 6.75
N TRP A 257 -14.85 6.60 6.52
CA TRP A 257 -14.23 6.35 5.21
C TRP A 257 -15.27 5.98 4.16
N PHE A 258 -16.32 5.25 4.54
CA PHE A 258 -17.43 4.92 3.66
C PHE A 258 -18.16 6.17 3.17
N LEU A 259 -18.60 7.04 4.08
CA LEU A 259 -19.31 8.27 3.74
C LEU A 259 -18.41 9.28 3.01
N ALA A 260 -17.13 9.37 3.39
CA ALA A 260 -16.15 10.26 2.75
C ALA A 260 -15.63 9.74 1.40
N GLY A 261 -16.03 8.55 0.94
CA GLY A 261 -15.56 7.97 -0.33
C GLY A 261 -14.11 7.47 -0.30
N ILE A 262 -13.51 7.35 0.89
CA ILE A 262 -12.13 6.90 1.08
C ILE A 262 -12.09 5.38 0.94
N SER A 263 -11.59 4.88 -0.18
CA SER A 263 -11.53 3.43 -0.37
C SER A 263 -10.39 2.75 0.37
N VAL A 264 -10.70 1.70 1.13
CA VAL A 264 -9.72 0.84 1.83
C VAL A 264 -9.83 -0.63 1.35
N PRO A 265 -8.83 -1.50 1.61
CA PRO A 265 -8.83 -2.88 1.10
C PRO A 265 -10.09 -3.69 1.46
N VAL A 266 -10.64 -3.51 2.67
CA VAL A 266 -11.89 -4.17 3.08
C VAL A 266 -13.08 -3.79 2.18
N PHE A 267 -13.12 -2.57 1.66
CA PHE A 267 -14.20 -2.12 0.77
C PHE A 267 -14.12 -2.78 -0.61
N ALA A 268 -12.92 -2.92 -1.15
CA ALA A 268 -12.71 -3.59 -2.43
C ALA A 268 -13.12 -5.07 -2.34
N ARG A 269 -12.70 -5.76 -1.27
CA ARG A 269 -13.01 -7.18 -1.05
C ARG A 269 -14.52 -7.44 -0.90
N ASN A 270 -15.24 -6.52 -0.26
CA ASN A 270 -16.65 -6.70 0.10
C ASN A 270 -17.64 -5.91 -0.79
N LYS A 271 -17.19 -5.38 -1.93
CA LYS A 271 -18.01 -4.58 -2.88
C LYS A 271 -18.72 -3.39 -2.23
N VAL A 272 -18.15 -2.81 -1.17
CA VAL A 272 -18.76 -1.71 -0.41
C VAL A 272 -18.94 -0.44 -1.26
N ARG A 273 -18.07 -0.23 -2.25
CA ARG A 273 -18.17 0.92 -3.18
C ARG A 273 -19.46 0.97 -3.99
N GLN A 274 -20.17 -0.15 -4.10
CA GLN A 274 -21.43 -0.27 -4.85
C GLN A 274 -22.66 0.01 -3.95
N LEU A 275 -22.46 0.16 -2.64
CA LEU A 275 -23.56 0.40 -1.71
C LEU A 275 -24.07 1.84 -1.82
N PRO A 276 -25.39 2.06 -1.65
CA PRO A 276 -25.94 3.39 -1.46
C PRO A 276 -25.26 4.12 -0.30
N GLY A 277 -24.91 5.39 -0.52
CA GLY A 277 -24.28 6.24 0.49
C GLY A 277 -22.75 6.18 0.54
N PHE A 278 -22.08 5.31 -0.25
CA PHE A 278 -20.64 5.45 -0.45
C PHE A 278 -20.34 6.82 -1.08
N ALA A 279 -19.38 7.55 -0.53
CA ALA A 279 -18.99 8.90 -0.98
C ALA A 279 -20.09 9.97 -0.88
N SER A 280 -21.20 9.75 -0.16
CA SER A 280 -22.28 10.74 -0.02
C SER A 280 -21.85 12.03 0.69
N CYS A 281 -20.71 12.01 1.39
CA CYS A 281 -20.12 13.13 2.09
C CYS A 281 -18.74 13.52 1.54
N GLU A 282 -18.37 13.15 0.31
CA GLU A 282 -17.02 13.40 -0.24
C GLU A 282 -16.61 14.87 -0.28
N LYS A 283 -17.57 15.79 -0.37
CA LYS A 283 -17.34 17.25 -0.37
C LYS A 283 -17.24 17.86 1.04
N LEU A 284 -17.51 17.09 2.09
CA LEU A 284 -17.52 17.55 3.48
C LEU A 284 -16.16 17.32 4.15
N ARG A 285 -15.81 18.13 5.17
CA ARG A 285 -14.54 17.97 5.86
C ARG A 285 -14.57 16.68 6.68
N TYR A 286 -13.49 15.89 6.61
CA TYR A 286 -13.41 14.61 7.31
C TYR A 286 -13.64 14.72 8.83
N SER A 287 -13.15 15.79 9.46
CA SER A 287 -13.37 16.04 10.90
C SER A 287 -14.84 16.22 11.25
N GLU A 288 -15.62 16.87 10.38
CA GLU A 288 -17.05 17.10 10.57
C GLU A 288 -17.84 15.81 10.35
N ILE A 289 -17.48 15.02 9.33
CA ILE A 289 -18.03 13.67 9.10
C ILE A 289 -17.82 12.81 10.35
N ARG A 290 -16.60 12.80 10.90
CA ARG A 290 -16.30 12.03 12.12
C ARG A 290 -17.15 12.46 13.31
N GLY A 291 -17.33 13.77 13.51
CA GLY A 291 -18.22 14.31 14.54
C GLY A 291 -19.67 13.85 14.36
N LYS A 292 -20.20 13.97 13.14
CA LYS A 292 -21.59 13.60 12.81
C LYS A 292 -21.84 12.10 12.97
N VAL A 293 -20.95 11.24 12.49
CA VAL A 293 -21.09 9.78 12.67
C VAL A 293 -21.00 9.41 14.14
N SER A 294 -20.12 10.06 14.91
CA SER A 294 -20.02 9.83 16.35
C SER A 294 -21.33 10.19 17.06
N SER A 295 -21.98 11.31 16.71
CA SER A 295 -23.28 11.66 17.30
C SER A 295 -24.41 10.71 16.90
N LEU A 296 -24.41 10.24 15.65
CA LEU A 296 -25.42 9.29 15.16
C LEU A 296 -25.28 7.89 15.77
N ASN A 297 -24.08 7.50 16.21
CA ASN A 297 -23.84 6.21 16.88
C ASN A 297 -24.18 6.24 18.38
N LEU A 298 -24.38 7.42 18.96
CA LEU A 298 -24.83 7.61 20.34
C LEU A 298 -26.36 7.64 20.46
N LEU A 299 -27.06 7.70 19.32
CA LEU A 299 -28.52 7.62 19.18
C LEU A 299 -28.93 6.19 18.83
#